data_AF-A0A2N4X3H6-F1
#
_entry.id   AF-A0A2N4X3H6-F1
#
_cell.length_a   1.000
_cell.length_b   1.000
_cell.length_c   1.000
_cell.angle_alpha   90.00
_cell.angle_beta   90.00
_cell.angle_gamma   90.00
#
_symmetry.space_group_name_H-M   'P 1'
#
loop_
_entity.id
_entity.type
_entity.pdbx_description
1 polymer ?
#
loop_
_entity_poly.entity_id
_entity_poly.type
_entity_poly.pdbx_seq_one_letter_code
_entity_poly.pdbx_strand_id
1 'polypeptide(L)'
;MITPEAVESALKDCAPPIVSGKDWEWLAMAVRRSLASTMQNVSDSPDRTSNAAICRELVGLCEQISGAYIALQRRSNEADMQLWNVAFKQWKGVNALAADDDPDFDYNRFERALADLKWLGEFVGHAAVNTKQQKANWRTTERKLLRVERGHCLARVYESAFGIPITVNNWPSGMHRAPSPFMEFYQKMVALAFGERATPDLAGILKLARRRHLSAPYAVSEGEIPGL
;
A
#
# COMPACT_ATOMS: atom_id res chain seq x y z
N MET A 1 -21.71 -2.87 4.95
CA MET A 1 -21.18 -3.21 6.29
C MET A 1 -21.47 -4.69 6.51
N ILE A 2 -20.51 -5.45 7.04
CA ILE A 2 -20.66 -6.90 7.24
C ILE A 2 -21.25 -7.14 8.63
N THR A 3 -22.56 -7.40 8.68
CA THR A 3 -23.30 -7.82 9.89
C THR A 3 -23.90 -9.22 9.66
N PRO A 4 -24.27 -9.95 10.74
CA PRO A 4 -24.88 -11.28 10.60
C PRO A 4 -26.10 -11.29 9.68
N GLU A 5 -27.00 -10.32 9.86
CA GLU A 5 -28.25 -10.19 9.09
C GLU A 5 -27.96 -9.86 7.62
N ALA A 6 -26.96 -9.02 7.36
CA ALA A 6 -26.55 -8.69 6.00
C ALA A 6 -25.93 -9.88 5.28
N VAL A 7 -25.14 -10.69 5.99
CA VAL A 7 -24.56 -11.93 5.45
C VAL A 7 -25.63 -12.96 5.19
N GLU A 8 -26.53 -13.21 6.15
CA GLU A 8 -27.66 -14.12 6.00
C GLU A 8 -28.55 -13.70 4.81
N SER A 9 -28.94 -12.42 4.75
CA SER A 9 -29.74 -11.87 3.66
C SER A 9 -29.06 -12.02 2.30
N ALA A 10 -27.75 -11.79 2.22
CA ALA A 10 -27.01 -11.89 0.96
C ALA A 10 -26.83 -13.33 0.47
N LEU A 11 -26.88 -14.30 1.38
CA LEU A 11 -26.61 -15.72 1.14
C LEU A 11 -27.86 -16.62 1.15
N LYS A 12 -29.03 -16.07 1.51
CA LYS A 12 -30.29 -16.79 1.73
C LYS A 12 -30.65 -17.81 0.65
N ASP A 13 -30.39 -17.49 -0.62
CA ASP A 13 -30.83 -18.30 -1.76
C ASP A 13 -29.70 -19.08 -2.44
N CYS A 14 -28.45 -18.98 -1.94
CA CYS A 14 -27.29 -19.56 -2.62
C CYS A 14 -26.27 -20.27 -1.73
N ALA A 15 -26.29 -20.05 -0.42
CA ALA A 15 -25.35 -20.71 0.46
C ALA A 15 -25.81 -22.13 0.84
N PRO A 16 -24.88 -23.09 0.92
CA PRO A 16 -25.13 -24.35 1.61
C PRO A 16 -25.48 -24.11 3.10
N PRO A 17 -26.07 -25.09 3.78
CA PRO A 17 -26.25 -25.04 5.23
C PRO A 17 -24.91 -24.84 5.95
N ILE A 18 -24.90 -23.99 6.97
CA ILE A 18 -23.74 -23.80 7.85
C ILE A 18 -23.55 -25.09 8.68
N VAL A 19 -22.29 -25.50 8.87
CA VAL A 19 -21.94 -26.67 9.68
C VAL A 19 -22.31 -26.47 11.15
N SER A 20 -22.59 -27.57 11.84
CA SER A 20 -22.92 -27.53 13.27
C SER A 20 -21.82 -26.84 14.09
N GLY A 21 -22.22 -26.02 15.07
CA GLY A 21 -21.30 -25.25 15.91
C GLY A 21 -20.88 -23.88 15.33
N LYS A 22 -21.40 -23.50 14.16
CA LYS A 22 -21.21 -22.16 13.56
C LYS A 22 -22.56 -21.53 13.25
N ASP A 23 -22.59 -20.21 13.26
CA ASP A 23 -23.78 -19.41 12.97
C ASP A 23 -23.42 -18.20 12.09
N TRP A 24 -24.45 -17.38 11.78
CA TRP A 24 -24.28 -16.17 10.98
C TRP A 24 -23.40 -15.12 11.66
N GLU A 25 -23.36 -15.11 12.99
CA GLU A 25 -22.51 -14.20 13.75
C GLU A 25 -21.03 -14.54 13.58
N TRP A 26 -20.70 -15.82 13.74
CA TRP A 26 -19.38 -16.37 13.47
C TRP A 26 -18.96 -16.08 12.02
N LEU A 27 -19.84 -16.33 11.04
CA LEU A 27 -19.52 -16.13 9.63
C LEU A 27 -19.23 -14.66 9.31
N ALA A 28 -20.07 -13.74 9.78
CA ALA A 28 -19.87 -12.30 9.58
C ALA A 28 -18.57 -11.81 10.23
N MET A 29 -18.23 -12.29 11.43
CA MET A 29 -16.97 -12.00 12.09
C MET A 29 -15.77 -12.55 11.30
N ALA A 30 -15.83 -13.82 10.86
CA ALA A 30 -14.75 -14.47 10.12
C ALA A 30 -14.49 -13.78 8.77
N VAL A 31 -15.55 -13.45 8.02
CA VAL A 31 -15.46 -12.69 6.75
C VAL A 31 -14.84 -11.32 6.98
N ARG A 32 -15.31 -10.57 7.99
CA ARG A 32 -14.80 -9.23 8.31
C ARG A 32 -13.32 -9.27 8.66
N ARG A 33 -12.89 -10.17 9.55
CA ARG A 33 -11.47 -10.30 9.97
C ARG A 33 -10.60 -10.77 8.80
N SER A 34 -11.06 -11.72 8.01
CA SER A 34 -10.33 -12.22 6.84
C SER A 34 -10.20 -11.20 5.71
N LEU A 35 -11.19 -10.33 5.52
CA LEU A 35 -11.10 -9.27 4.50
C LEU A 35 -10.34 -8.03 5.01
N ALA A 36 -10.33 -7.78 6.32
CA ALA A 36 -9.56 -6.69 6.90
C ALA A 36 -8.05 -6.84 6.65
N SER A 37 -7.51 -8.06 6.66
CA SER A 37 -6.10 -8.32 6.32
C SER A 37 -5.75 -7.99 4.87
N THR A 38 -6.74 -7.88 3.99
CA THR A 38 -6.56 -7.47 2.58
C THR A 38 -6.70 -5.97 2.36
N MET A 39 -7.01 -5.19 3.41
CA MET A 39 -7.07 -3.74 3.30
C MET A 39 -5.65 -3.18 3.20
N GLN A 40 -5.33 -2.58 2.06
CA GLN A 40 -4.04 -1.94 1.85
C GLN A 40 -4.04 -0.52 2.41
N ASN A 41 -2.87 -0.06 2.86
CA ASN A 41 -2.66 1.36 3.09
C ASN A 41 -2.91 2.13 1.79
N VAL A 42 -3.39 3.38 1.91
CA VAL A 42 -3.67 4.24 0.76
C VAL A 42 -2.43 4.39 -0.14
N SER A 43 -1.24 4.41 0.47
CA SER A 43 0.06 4.44 -0.21
C SER A 43 0.37 3.21 -1.05
N ASP A 44 -0.25 2.06 -0.78
CA ASP A 44 -0.02 0.79 -1.47
C ASP A 44 -1.18 0.38 -2.37
N SER A 45 -2.29 1.14 -2.33
CA SER A 45 -3.47 0.91 -3.15
C SER A 45 -3.16 1.07 -4.64
N PRO A 46 -3.84 0.32 -5.54
CA PRO A 46 -3.78 0.56 -6.99
C PRO A 46 -4.21 1.98 -7.42
N ASP A 47 -4.88 2.71 -6.53
CA ASP A 47 -5.36 4.06 -6.77
C ASP A 47 -4.31 5.14 -6.48
N ARG A 48 -3.13 4.74 -5.99
CA ARG A 48 -2.01 5.65 -5.73
C ARG A 48 -1.50 6.34 -6.99
N THR A 49 -0.76 7.42 -6.75
CA THR A 49 0.03 8.11 -7.78
C THR A 49 0.99 7.12 -8.43
N SER A 50 1.11 7.16 -9.75
CA SER A 50 2.03 6.25 -10.44
C SER A 50 3.47 6.57 -10.06
N ASN A 51 4.30 5.53 -10.00
CA ASN A 51 5.74 5.68 -9.77
C ASN A 51 6.40 6.57 -10.84
N ALA A 52 5.84 6.61 -12.05
CA ALA A 52 6.28 7.53 -13.10
C ALA A 52 5.93 9.01 -12.80
N ALA A 53 4.81 9.27 -12.14
CA ALA A 53 4.48 10.62 -11.68
C ALA A 53 5.33 11.01 -10.46
N ILE A 54 5.52 10.10 -9.50
CA ILE A 54 6.43 10.30 -8.36
C ILE A 54 7.86 10.59 -8.84
N CYS A 55 8.38 9.79 -9.77
CA CYS A 55 9.70 9.99 -10.34
C CYS A 55 9.83 11.37 -11.03
N ARG A 56 8.82 11.78 -11.83
CA ARG A 56 8.83 13.12 -12.44
C ARG A 56 8.83 14.24 -11.41
N GLU A 57 8.05 14.10 -10.34
CA GLU A 57 8.04 15.07 -9.24
C GLU A 57 9.41 15.15 -8.56
N LEU A 58 10.02 14.00 -8.22
CA LEU A 58 11.35 13.95 -7.61
C LEU A 58 12.44 14.52 -8.53
N VAL A 59 12.37 14.26 -9.83
CA VAL A 59 13.29 14.89 -10.81
C VAL A 59 13.13 16.40 -10.80
N GLY A 60 11.89 16.91 -10.84
CA GLY A 60 11.65 18.36 -10.79
C GLY A 60 12.14 19.01 -9.49
N LEU A 61 11.99 18.33 -8.35
CA LEU A 61 12.54 18.79 -7.06
C LEU A 61 14.07 18.80 -7.08
N CYS A 62 14.70 17.75 -7.59
CA CYS A 62 16.16 17.67 -7.75
C CYS A 62 16.70 18.81 -8.62
N GLU A 63 16.04 19.12 -9.73
CA GLU A 63 16.41 20.22 -10.62
C GLU A 63 16.31 21.58 -9.93
N GLN A 64 15.25 21.82 -9.17
CA GLN A 64 15.08 23.07 -8.41
C GLN A 64 16.15 23.25 -7.33
N ILE A 65 16.43 22.19 -6.56
CA ILE A 65 17.43 22.21 -5.50
C ILE A 65 18.83 22.41 -6.09
N SER A 66 19.16 21.66 -7.15
CA SER A 66 20.44 21.77 -7.84
C SER A 66 20.62 23.17 -8.47
N GLY A 67 19.55 23.73 -9.03
CA GLY A 67 19.54 25.10 -9.55
C GLY A 67 19.81 26.15 -8.47
N ALA A 68 19.15 26.02 -7.32
CA ALA A 68 19.38 26.90 -6.17
C ALA A 68 20.83 26.79 -5.64
N TYR A 69 21.35 25.58 -5.49
CA TYR A 69 22.75 25.34 -5.13
C TYR A 69 23.71 25.99 -6.12
N ILE A 70 23.54 25.79 -7.42
CA ILE A 70 24.41 26.38 -8.45
C ILE A 70 24.36 27.91 -8.40
N ALA A 71 23.17 28.50 -8.21
CA ALA A 71 23.02 29.95 -8.12
C ALA A 71 23.77 30.52 -6.90
N LEU A 72 23.65 29.89 -5.73
CA LEU A 72 24.36 30.29 -4.51
C LEU A 72 25.87 30.04 -4.59
N GLN A 73 26.31 28.96 -5.24
CA GLN A 73 27.72 28.65 -5.45
C GLN A 73 28.39 29.63 -6.43
N ARG A 74 27.65 30.09 -7.45
CA ARG A 74 28.12 31.03 -8.49
C ARG A 74 27.83 32.49 -8.16
N ARG A 75 27.54 32.80 -6.91
CA ARG A 75 27.38 34.18 -6.43
C ARG A 75 28.61 35.03 -6.79
N SER A 76 28.42 36.33 -6.97
CA SER A 76 29.53 37.24 -7.22
C SER A 76 30.39 37.45 -5.96
N ASN A 77 31.63 37.90 -6.14
CA ASN A 77 32.51 38.22 -5.02
C ASN A 77 31.94 39.32 -4.13
N GLU A 78 31.20 40.28 -4.69
CA GLU A 78 30.53 41.33 -3.93
C GLU A 78 29.41 40.77 -3.05
N ALA A 79 28.62 39.83 -3.56
CA ALA A 79 27.57 39.17 -2.79
C ALA A 79 28.18 38.30 -1.67
N ASP A 80 29.27 37.58 -1.97
CA ASP A 80 30.03 36.79 -1.01
C ASP A 80 30.59 37.63 0.14
N MET A 81 31.23 38.75 -0.21
CA MET A 81 31.74 39.72 0.75
C MET A 81 30.64 40.29 1.64
N GLN A 82 29.43 40.52 1.11
CA GLN A 82 28.30 40.98 1.92
C GLN A 82 27.80 39.89 2.89
N LEU A 83 27.77 38.62 2.48
CA LEU A 83 27.42 37.51 3.37
C LEU A 83 28.44 37.38 4.52
N TRP A 84 29.73 37.45 4.20
CA TRP A 84 30.79 37.46 5.20
C TRP A 84 30.67 38.67 6.15
N ASN A 85 30.43 39.87 5.62
CA ASN A 85 30.25 41.07 6.43
C ASN A 85 29.05 40.97 7.38
N VAL A 86 27.95 40.33 6.97
CA VAL A 86 26.79 40.08 7.83
C VAL A 86 27.14 39.10 8.94
N ALA A 87 27.78 37.97 8.60
CA ALA A 87 28.26 37.00 9.59
C ALA A 87 29.20 37.66 10.61
N PHE A 88 30.17 38.44 10.14
CA PHE A 88 31.10 39.18 10.98
C PHE A 88 30.42 40.20 11.90
N LYS A 89 29.40 40.94 11.41
CA LYS A 89 28.64 41.90 12.22
C LYS A 89 27.72 41.25 13.24
N GLN A 90 27.21 40.05 12.94
CA GLN A 90 26.32 39.30 13.82
C GLN A 90 27.07 38.50 14.89
N TRP A 91 28.36 38.27 14.68
CA TRP A 91 29.27 37.77 15.69
C TRP A 91 29.33 38.75 16.88
N LYS A 92 28.47 38.49 17.88
CA LYS A 92 28.59 39.06 19.21
C LYS A 92 29.69 38.27 19.87
N GLY A 93 30.91 38.80 19.96
CA GLY A 93 32.06 38.15 20.60
C GLY A 93 31.83 37.84 22.08
N VAL A 94 30.94 36.89 22.39
CA VAL A 94 30.61 36.43 23.73
C VAL A 94 31.67 35.41 24.11
N ASN A 95 32.84 35.94 24.48
CA ASN A 95 34.00 35.31 25.15
C ASN A 95 35.31 35.47 24.38
N ALA A 96 35.84 36.70 24.32
CA ALA A 96 37.20 37.00 23.86
C ALA A 96 38.34 36.35 24.70
N LEU A 97 38.02 35.41 25.59
CA LEU A 97 38.96 34.65 26.43
C LEU A 97 38.84 33.13 26.26
N ALA A 98 37.88 32.63 25.46
CA ALA A 98 37.85 31.24 25.03
C ALA A 98 38.40 31.17 23.59
N ALA A 99 39.45 30.40 23.37
CA ALA A 99 40.16 30.30 22.09
C ALA A 99 39.36 29.64 20.94
N ASP A 100 38.04 29.46 21.09
CA ASP A 100 37.18 28.67 20.19
C ASP A 100 36.07 29.49 19.49
N ASP A 101 35.91 30.78 19.79
CA ASP A 101 34.85 31.60 19.15
C ASP A 101 35.37 32.34 17.91
N ASP A 102 35.47 31.58 16.82
CA ASP A 102 35.90 32.03 15.49
C ASP A 102 34.81 32.91 14.81
N PRO A 103 35.13 34.13 14.33
CA PRO A 103 34.23 34.96 13.51
C PRO A 103 33.73 34.26 12.24
N ASP A 104 34.33 33.14 11.84
CA ASP A 104 33.84 32.29 10.75
C ASP A 104 32.61 31.45 11.11
N PHE A 105 32.07 31.46 12.34
CA PHE A 105 30.98 30.54 12.73
C PHE A 105 29.73 30.63 11.85
N ASP A 106 29.17 31.83 11.63
CA ASP A 106 27.95 32.01 10.83
C ASP A 106 28.22 31.88 9.33
N TYR A 107 29.41 32.23 8.86
CA TYR A 107 29.80 32.05 7.47
C TYR A 107 30.07 30.57 7.15
N ASN A 108 30.73 29.84 8.04
CA ASN A 108 30.88 28.38 7.99
C ASN A 108 29.51 27.67 8.06
N ARG A 109 28.55 28.22 8.82
CA ARG A 109 27.19 27.70 8.85
C ARG A 109 26.49 27.89 7.50
N PHE A 110 26.69 29.01 6.82
CA PHE A 110 26.22 29.22 5.45
C PHE A 110 26.84 28.21 4.48
N GLU A 111 28.17 28.03 4.50
CA GLU A 111 28.86 27.04 3.66
C GLU A 111 28.38 25.61 3.92
N ARG A 112 28.13 25.28 5.20
CA ARG A 112 27.55 23.97 5.57
C ARG A 112 26.13 23.81 5.05
N ALA A 113 25.30 24.84 5.14
CA ALA A 113 23.94 24.81 4.56
C ALA A 113 23.98 24.66 3.03
N LEU A 114 24.97 25.26 2.36
CA LEU A 114 25.17 25.09 0.92
C LEU A 114 25.57 23.65 0.57
N ALA A 115 26.43 23.03 1.38
CA ALA A 115 26.78 21.60 1.26
C ALA A 115 25.57 20.68 1.51
N ASP A 116 24.76 20.97 2.53
CA ASP A 116 23.54 20.22 2.84
C ASP A 116 22.50 20.34 1.70
N LEU A 117 22.41 21.51 1.07
CA LEU A 117 21.54 21.72 -0.10
C LEU A 117 21.98 20.87 -1.29
N LYS A 118 23.30 20.79 -1.55
CA LYS A 118 23.85 19.90 -2.57
C LYS A 118 23.51 18.44 -2.27
N TRP A 119 23.78 17.99 -1.05
CA TRP A 119 23.47 16.64 -0.60
C TRP A 119 21.98 16.32 -0.76
N LEU A 120 21.10 17.26 -0.42
CA LEU A 120 19.66 17.09 -0.55
C LEU A 120 19.25 16.88 -2.02
N GLY A 121 19.84 17.64 -2.95
CA GLY A 121 19.62 17.45 -4.38
C GLY A 121 20.03 16.05 -4.84
N GLU A 122 21.22 15.59 -4.43
CA GLU A 122 21.71 14.24 -4.72
C GLU A 122 20.79 13.16 -4.13
N PHE A 123 20.37 13.31 -2.87
CA PHE A 123 19.47 12.37 -2.20
C PHE A 123 18.11 12.25 -2.93
N VAL A 124 17.51 13.38 -3.31
CA VAL A 124 16.25 13.40 -4.07
C VAL A 124 16.44 12.78 -5.45
N GLY A 125 17.56 13.07 -6.14
CA GLY A 125 17.92 12.44 -7.40
C GLY A 125 18.07 10.91 -7.29
N HIS A 126 18.73 10.44 -6.23
CA HIS A 126 18.85 9.01 -5.94
C HIS A 126 17.48 8.36 -5.67
N ALA A 127 16.58 9.03 -4.96
CA ALA A 127 15.22 8.54 -4.76
C ALA A 127 14.45 8.42 -6.08
N ALA A 128 14.61 9.36 -7.01
CA ALA A 128 14.00 9.30 -8.33
C ALA A 128 14.50 8.09 -9.13
N VAL A 129 15.82 7.86 -9.17
CA VAL A 129 16.44 6.73 -9.89
C VAL A 129 16.00 5.37 -9.31
N ASN A 130 15.84 5.28 -7.99
CA ASN A 130 15.45 4.04 -7.31
C ASN A 130 13.92 3.81 -7.30
N THR A 131 13.13 4.75 -7.83
CA THR A 131 11.68 4.57 -7.94
C THR A 131 11.37 3.50 -9.00
N LYS A 132 10.91 2.33 -8.53
CA LYS A 132 10.65 1.16 -9.39
C LYS A 132 9.70 1.50 -10.54
N GLN A 133 10.08 1.15 -11.76
CA GLN A 133 9.18 1.28 -12.90
C GLN A 133 7.99 0.33 -12.79
N GLN A 134 6.80 0.87 -13.01
CA GLN A 134 5.56 0.11 -13.09
C GLN A 134 5.28 -0.28 -14.55
N LYS A 135 4.75 -1.48 -14.77
CA LYS A 135 4.29 -1.92 -16.10
C LYS A 135 3.07 -1.09 -16.56
N ALA A 136 2.83 -1.00 -17.88
CA ALA A 136 1.72 -0.20 -18.44
C ALA A 136 0.34 -0.48 -17.79
N ASN A 137 0.04 -1.74 -17.46
CA ASN A 137 -1.23 -2.16 -16.86
C ASN A 137 -1.11 -2.48 -15.36
N TRP A 138 -0.22 -1.80 -14.62
CA TRP A 138 0.07 -2.11 -13.22
C TRP A 138 -1.18 -2.00 -12.34
N ARG A 139 -2.02 -0.97 -12.50
CA ARG A 139 -3.25 -0.81 -11.71
C ARG A 139 -4.19 -2.00 -11.85
N THR A 140 -4.44 -2.42 -13.08
CA THR A 140 -5.28 -3.59 -13.38
C THR A 140 -4.66 -4.86 -12.80
N THR A 141 -3.34 -5.01 -12.90
CA THR A 141 -2.60 -6.15 -12.36
C THR A 141 -2.69 -6.21 -10.83
N GLU A 142 -2.44 -5.11 -10.14
CA GLU A 142 -2.52 -5.05 -8.68
C GLU A 142 -3.95 -5.21 -8.17
N ARG A 143 -4.95 -4.60 -8.82
CA ARG A 143 -6.38 -4.86 -8.52
C ARG A 143 -6.74 -6.34 -8.68
N LYS A 144 -6.22 -6.99 -9.74
CA LYS A 144 -6.41 -8.44 -9.94
C LYS A 144 -5.77 -9.22 -8.78
N LEU A 145 -4.54 -8.90 -8.40
CA LEU A 145 -3.85 -9.56 -7.29
C LEU A 145 -4.60 -9.38 -5.96
N LEU A 146 -5.13 -8.18 -5.70
CA LEU A 146 -5.92 -7.90 -4.51
C LEU A 146 -7.20 -8.76 -4.45
N ARG A 147 -7.89 -8.92 -5.58
CA ARG A 147 -9.06 -9.80 -5.70
C ARG A 147 -8.70 -11.27 -5.51
N VAL A 148 -7.56 -11.71 -6.04
CA VAL A 148 -7.04 -13.06 -5.81
C VAL A 148 -6.76 -13.28 -4.33
N GLU A 149 -6.17 -12.30 -3.65
CA GLU A 149 -5.88 -12.37 -2.21
C GLU A 149 -7.16 -12.47 -1.39
N ARG A 150 -8.17 -11.62 -1.66
CA ARG A 150 -9.50 -11.72 -1.04
C ARG A 150 -10.12 -13.10 -1.24
N GLY A 151 -10.00 -13.67 -2.44
CA GLY A 151 -10.49 -15.01 -2.73
C GLY A 151 -9.77 -16.07 -1.91
N HIS A 152 -8.46 -15.92 -1.71
CA HIS A 152 -7.64 -16.84 -0.92
C HIS A 152 -8.00 -16.77 0.57
N CYS A 153 -8.15 -15.57 1.14
CA CYS A 153 -8.59 -15.40 2.53
C CYS A 153 -10.01 -15.97 2.75
N LEU A 154 -10.93 -15.70 1.83
CA LEU A 154 -12.32 -16.18 1.92
C LEU A 154 -12.47 -17.68 1.68
N ALA A 155 -11.51 -18.34 1.02
CA ALA A 155 -11.55 -19.78 0.77
C ALA A 155 -11.63 -20.57 2.07
N ARG A 156 -10.72 -20.30 3.02
CA ARG A 156 -10.70 -21.00 4.31
C ARG A 156 -11.96 -20.73 5.13
N VAL A 157 -12.47 -19.49 5.10
CA VAL A 157 -13.74 -19.13 5.76
C VAL A 157 -14.90 -19.95 5.18
N TYR A 158 -14.99 -20.04 3.85
CA TYR A 158 -16.03 -20.80 3.18
C TYR A 158 -16.00 -22.28 3.54
N GLU A 159 -14.84 -22.94 3.41
CA GLU A 159 -14.69 -24.36 3.73
C GLU A 159 -15.00 -24.63 5.19
N SER A 160 -14.59 -23.73 6.07
CA SER A 160 -14.86 -23.79 7.50
C SER A 160 -16.34 -23.60 7.84
N ALA A 161 -17.04 -22.71 7.12
CA ALA A 161 -18.45 -22.39 7.37
C ALA A 161 -19.39 -23.48 6.86
N PHE A 162 -19.10 -24.04 5.69
CA PHE A 162 -20.02 -24.92 4.96
C PHE A 162 -19.55 -26.37 4.90
N GLY A 163 -18.32 -26.68 5.31
CA GLY A 163 -17.75 -28.03 5.27
C GLY A 163 -17.52 -28.56 3.85
N ILE A 164 -17.56 -27.68 2.84
CA ILE A 164 -17.48 -28.02 1.43
C ILE A 164 -16.21 -27.40 0.84
N PRO A 165 -15.37 -28.16 0.11
CA PRO A 165 -14.16 -27.63 -0.51
C PRO A 165 -14.48 -26.59 -1.59
N ILE A 166 -13.62 -25.59 -1.75
CA ILE A 166 -13.84 -24.57 -2.78
C ILE A 166 -13.68 -25.13 -4.20
N THR A 167 -14.65 -24.79 -5.05
CA THR A 167 -14.66 -25.10 -6.48
C THR A 167 -14.84 -23.83 -7.30
N VAL A 168 -14.47 -23.87 -8.58
CA VAL A 168 -14.69 -22.77 -9.54
C VAL A 168 -15.35 -23.35 -10.77
N ASN A 169 -16.48 -22.79 -11.21
CA ASN A 169 -17.35 -23.33 -12.26
C ASN A 169 -17.71 -24.82 -12.03
N ASN A 170 -17.97 -25.19 -10.77
CA ASN A 170 -18.25 -26.55 -10.33
C ASN A 170 -17.20 -27.60 -10.74
N TRP A 171 -15.96 -27.21 -11.03
CA TRP A 171 -14.89 -28.16 -11.31
C TRP A 171 -14.28 -28.71 -10.00
N PRO A 172 -14.08 -30.04 -9.85
CA PRO A 172 -14.19 -31.08 -10.88
C PRO A 172 -15.57 -31.76 -11.02
N SER A 173 -16.55 -31.47 -10.17
CA SER A 173 -17.73 -32.33 -9.93
C SER A 173 -19.09 -31.86 -10.52
N GLY A 174 -19.14 -30.97 -11.52
CA GLY A 174 -20.42 -30.50 -12.08
C GLY A 174 -20.37 -29.83 -13.46
N MET A 175 -21.52 -29.29 -13.91
CA MET A 175 -21.65 -28.59 -15.20
C MET A 175 -20.71 -27.37 -15.26
N HIS A 176 -19.69 -27.45 -16.12
CA HIS A 176 -18.54 -26.54 -16.23
C HIS A 176 -18.82 -25.07 -16.63
N ARG A 177 -20.06 -24.60 -16.51
CA ARG A 177 -20.49 -23.24 -16.91
C ARG A 177 -21.30 -22.48 -15.87
N ALA A 178 -21.89 -23.16 -14.87
CA ALA A 178 -22.59 -22.46 -13.80
C ALA A 178 -21.60 -21.96 -12.74
N PRO A 179 -21.82 -20.77 -12.14
CA PRO A 179 -21.02 -20.33 -11.01
C PRO A 179 -21.11 -21.36 -9.87
N SER A 180 -20.00 -21.61 -9.18
CA SER A 180 -20.02 -22.45 -8.00
C SER A 180 -20.56 -21.68 -6.79
N PRO A 181 -21.06 -22.37 -5.75
CA PRO A 181 -21.49 -21.70 -4.52
C PRO A 181 -20.40 -20.82 -3.89
N PHE A 182 -19.12 -21.21 -4.03
CA PHE A 182 -17.99 -20.38 -3.59
C PHE A 182 -17.84 -19.09 -4.40
N MET A 183 -18.08 -19.13 -5.72
CA MET A 183 -18.04 -17.94 -6.56
C MET A 183 -19.12 -16.94 -6.12
N GLU A 184 -20.33 -17.43 -5.86
CA GLU A 184 -21.42 -16.59 -5.39
C GLU A 184 -21.14 -16.03 -3.99
N PHE A 185 -20.66 -16.87 -3.07
CA PHE A 185 -20.22 -16.44 -1.75
C PHE A 185 -19.19 -15.31 -1.83
N TYR A 186 -18.11 -15.49 -2.61
CA TYR A 186 -17.09 -14.46 -2.80
C TYR A 186 -17.69 -13.14 -3.32
N GLN A 187 -18.55 -13.19 -4.34
CA GLN A 187 -19.21 -12.01 -4.90
C GLN A 187 -20.01 -11.25 -3.85
N LYS A 188 -20.84 -11.96 -3.08
CA LYS A 188 -21.69 -11.36 -2.07
C LYS A 188 -20.87 -10.74 -0.95
N MET A 189 -19.85 -11.44 -0.46
CA MET A 189 -19.00 -10.93 0.62
C MET A 189 -18.18 -9.71 0.19
N VAL A 190 -17.60 -9.74 -1.02
CA VAL A 190 -16.86 -8.59 -1.57
C VAL A 190 -17.78 -7.41 -1.87
N ALA A 191 -19.01 -7.65 -2.34
CA ALA A 191 -20.01 -6.60 -2.52
C ALA A 191 -20.41 -5.95 -1.18
N LEU A 192 -20.64 -6.74 -0.12
CA LEU A 192 -20.97 -6.23 1.21
C LEU A 192 -19.83 -5.44 1.87
N ALA A 193 -18.59 -5.88 1.65
CA ALA A 193 -17.39 -5.30 2.25
C ALA A 193 -16.91 -4.03 1.52
N PHE A 194 -16.89 -4.06 0.19
CA PHE A 194 -16.22 -3.05 -0.63
C PHE A 194 -17.16 -2.33 -1.62
N GLY A 195 -18.45 -2.69 -1.66
CA GLY A 195 -19.40 -2.12 -2.61
C GLY A 195 -19.18 -2.55 -4.07
N GLU A 196 -18.31 -3.53 -4.31
CA GLU A 196 -17.98 -4.01 -5.66
C GLU A 196 -19.08 -4.94 -6.17
N ARG A 197 -19.91 -4.43 -7.10
CA ARG A 197 -21.09 -5.16 -7.63
C ARG A 197 -20.71 -6.39 -8.46
N ALA A 198 -19.59 -6.34 -9.17
CA ALA A 198 -19.14 -7.42 -10.02
C ALA A 198 -17.62 -7.42 -10.11
N THR A 199 -17.01 -8.61 -10.02
CA THR A 199 -15.57 -8.79 -10.22
C THR A 199 -15.31 -9.21 -11.67
N PRO A 200 -14.58 -8.41 -12.46
CA PRO A 200 -14.16 -8.78 -13.80
C PRO A 200 -13.30 -10.05 -13.78
N ASP A 201 -13.49 -10.94 -14.76
CA ASP A 201 -12.77 -12.23 -14.83
C ASP A 201 -12.84 -13.03 -13.52
N LEU A 202 -14.04 -13.12 -12.93
CA LEU A 202 -14.25 -13.81 -11.67
C LEU A 202 -13.69 -15.23 -11.66
N ALA A 203 -13.97 -16.01 -12.71
CA ALA A 203 -13.50 -17.38 -12.82
C ALA A 203 -11.97 -17.45 -12.87
N GLY A 204 -11.30 -16.57 -13.63
CA GLY A 204 -9.85 -16.52 -13.69
C GLY A 204 -9.22 -16.14 -12.34
N ILE A 205 -9.80 -15.17 -11.64
CA ILE A 205 -9.38 -14.76 -10.30
C ILE A 205 -9.51 -15.90 -9.29
N LEU A 206 -10.68 -16.52 -9.22
CA LEU A 206 -10.93 -17.56 -8.22
C LEU A 206 -10.19 -18.87 -8.54
N LYS A 207 -9.87 -19.15 -9.81
CA LYS A 207 -8.94 -20.24 -10.15
C LYS A 207 -7.55 -20.01 -9.57
N LEU A 208 -7.05 -18.77 -9.60
CA LEU A 208 -5.75 -18.42 -9.00
C LEU A 208 -5.83 -18.46 -7.48
N ALA A 209 -6.90 -17.93 -6.88
CA ALA A 209 -7.11 -17.95 -5.44
C ALA A 209 -7.19 -19.40 -4.91
N ARG A 210 -7.95 -20.27 -5.59
CA ARG A 210 -8.01 -21.70 -5.27
C ARG A 210 -6.65 -22.37 -5.37
N ARG A 211 -5.88 -22.09 -6.42
CA ARG A 211 -4.53 -22.64 -6.57
C ARG A 211 -3.64 -22.24 -5.39
N ARG A 212 -3.69 -20.97 -4.97
CA ARG A 212 -2.95 -20.49 -3.79
C ARG A 212 -3.39 -21.19 -2.51
N HIS A 213 -4.70 -21.28 -2.28
CA HIS A 213 -5.28 -21.94 -1.13
C HIS A 213 -4.87 -23.41 -1.01
N LEU A 214 -4.89 -24.14 -2.13
CA LEU A 214 -4.45 -25.55 -2.16
C LEU A 214 -2.94 -25.72 -1.92
N SER A 215 -2.11 -24.78 -2.36
CA SER A 215 -0.67 -24.83 -2.12
C SER A 215 -0.28 -24.38 -0.70
N ALA A 216 -1.01 -23.41 -0.17
CA ALA A 216 -0.76 -22.79 1.13
C ALA A 216 -2.08 -22.21 1.64
N PRO A 217 -2.84 -22.95 2.48
CA PRO A 217 -4.08 -22.44 3.07
C PRO A 217 -3.83 -21.14 3.82
N TYR A 218 -4.75 -20.19 3.71
CA TYR A 218 -4.61 -18.89 4.37
C TYR A 218 -4.49 -19.10 5.89
N ALA A 219 -3.37 -18.72 6.49
CA ALA A 219 -3.15 -18.83 7.93
C ALA A 219 -3.70 -17.60 8.65
N VAL A 220 -4.51 -17.83 9.67
CA VAL A 220 -4.96 -16.81 10.60
C VAL A 220 -4.20 -17.03 11.90
N SER A 221 -3.78 -15.97 12.61
CA SER A 221 -3.07 -16.18 13.89
C SER A 221 -4.00 -16.89 14.86
N GLU A 222 -3.43 -17.70 15.75
CA GLU A 222 -4.23 -18.48 16.70
C GLU A 222 -5.11 -17.56 17.56
N GLY A 223 -6.41 -17.84 17.62
CA GLY A 223 -7.40 -17.03 18.36
C GLY A 223 -7.94 -15.80 17.61
N GLU A 224 -7.37 -15.42 16.46
CA GLU A 224 -7.90 -14.30 15.66
C GLU A 224 -9.24 -14.63 15.01
N ILE A 225 -9.52 -15.88 14.65
CA ILE A 225 -10.86 -16.32 14.27
C ILE A 225 -11.11 -17.69 14.94
N PRO A 226 -11.96 -17.77 15.98
CA PRO A 226 -12.21 -19.03 16.67
C PRO A 226 -12.67 -20.14 15.73
N GLY A 227 -12.04 -21.32 15.79
CA GLY A 227 -12.45 -22.48 14.97
C GLY A 227 -12.13 -22.36 13.48
N LEU A 228 -11.13 -21.55 13.12
CA LEU A 228 -10.63 -21.36 11.76
C LEU A 228 -9.17 -21.79 11.62
#